data_AF-A0A0Q9ZUB1-F1
#
_entry.id   AF-A0A0Q9ZUB1-F1
#
_cell.length_a   1.000
_cell.length_b   1.000
_cell.length_c   1.000
_cell.angle_alpha   90.00
_cell.angle_beta   90.00
_cell.angle_gamma   90.00
#
_symmetry.space_group_name_H-M   'P 1'
#
loop_
_entity.id
_entity.type
_entity.pdbx_description
1 polymer ?
#
loop_
_entity_poly.entity_id
_entity_poly.type
_entity_poly.pdbx_seq_one_letter_code
_entity_poly.pdbx_strand_id
1 'polypeptide(L)'
;MNQSFNLRLATETIAKDAQELGVSIEELENISIKVSAEIIQQPALQLVLTYQVSLSSQILANQLNWSTWQQTQVNFTDYLWEETCLECFIAGSEVNGSKINNEDVVAPHKIPLQQANAYIEINASPDGRYAVYQFENYRNPSILPPVPLYETDGTTCASINWNKHNDLAATSIESHLSRAPMVAQTPAHYERSFSLPITQLPNQQYAIANMRIEQIHPCVILWFGKTDLYFASGHASPPDFHNRDYWPNFEL
;
A
#
# COMPACT_ATOMS: atom_id res chain seq x y z
N MET A 1 10.65 13.96 3.81
CA MET A 1 11.69 12.88 3.69
C MET A 1 11.03 11.77 2.94
N ASN A 2 11.62 11.22 1.88
CA ASN A 2 10.91 10.38 0.91
C ASN A 2 11.79 9.23 0.39
N GLN A 3 11.27 8.00 0.42
CA GLN A 3 11.82 6.83 -0.26
C GLN A 3 10.82 6.32 -1.30
N SER A 4 11.29 6.00 -2.50
CA SER A 4 10.46 5.45 -3.58
C SER A 4 10.76 3.98 -3.85
N PHE A 5 9.72 3.23 -4.16
CA PHE A 5 9.74 1.79 -4.46
C PHE A 5 9.11 1.59 -5.84
N ASN A 6 9.82 0.93 -6.74
CA ASN A 6 9.24 0.45 -8.00
C ASN A 6 8.85 -1.00 -7.79
N LEU A 7 7.56 -1.32 -7.90
CA LEU A 7 7.08 -2.68 -7.71
C LEU A 7 7.12 -3.44 -9.02
N ARG A 8 7.34 -4.74 -8.94
CA ARG A 8 7.34 -5.66 -10.07
C ARG A 8 6.27 -6.70 -9.87
N LEU A 9 5.77 -7.24 -10.98
CA LEU A 9 4.81 -8.33 -10.96
C LEU A 9 5.43 -9.54 -10.25
N ALA A 10 4.78 -9.96 -9.18
CA ALA A 10 5.14 -11.09 -8.33
C ALA A 10 4.27 -12.28 -8.72
N THR A 11 4.71 -13.06 -9.71
CA THR A 11 3.95 -14.19 -10.24
C THR A 11 4.87 -15.32 -10.67
N GLU A 12 4.37 -16.54 -10.61
CA GLU A 12 4.95 -17.73 -11.25
C GLU A 12 4.10 -18.18 -12.45
N THR A 13 3.00 -17.48 -12.74
CA THR A 13 1.95 -17.89 -13.68
C THR A 13 1.70 -16.86 -14.79
N ILE A 14 2.65 -15.95 -15.05
CA ILE A 14 2.48 -14.81 -15.98
C ILE A 14 1.88 -15.17 -17.35
N ALA A 15 2.26 -16.32 -17.93
CA ALA A 15 1.73 -16.76 -19.22
C ALA A 15 0.24 -17.14 -19.15
N LYS A 16 -0.17 -17.76 -18.04
CA LYS A 16 -1.56 -18.11 -17.76
C LYS A 16 -2.37 -16.85 -17.46
N ASP A 17 -1.83 -15.96 -16.63
CA ASP A 17 -2.49 -14.70 -16.25
C ASP A 17 -2.72 -13.82 -17.49
N ALA A 18 -1.72 -13.71 -18.37
CA ALA A 18 -1.83 -12.99 -19.65
C ALA A 18 -2.92 -13.58 -20.55
N GLN A 19 -2.98 -14.92 -20.65
CA GLN A 19 -4.00 -15.61 -21.41
C GLN A 19 -5.42 -15.36 -20.86
N GLU A 20 -5.61 -15.42 -19.54
CA GLU A 20 -6.90 -15.17 -18.89
C GLU A 20 -7.39 -13.73 -19.08
N LEU A 21 -6.46 -12.78 -19.04
CA LEU A 21 -6.73 -11.36 -19.23
C LEU A 21 -6.85 -10.93 -20.70
N GLY A 22 -6.52 -11.83 -21.63
CA GLY A 22 -6.58 -11.56 -23.07
C GLY A 22 -5.55 -10.54 -23.55
N VAL A 23 -4.37 -10.53 -22.93
CA VAL A 23 -3.26 -9.62 -23.24
C VAL A 23 -1.96 -10.40 -23.46
N SER A 24 -0.93 -9.72 -23.95
CA SER A 24 0.43 -10.27 -24.04
C SER A 24 1.14 -10.27 -22.69
N ILE A 25 2.16 -11.12 -22.55
CA ILE A 25 3.06 -11.11 -21.39
C ILE A 25 3.73 -9.74 -21.23
N GLU A 26 4.17 -9.14 -22.34
CA GLU A 26 4.79 -7.81 -22.36
C GLU A 26 3.85 -6.74 -21.80
N GLU A 27 2.54 -6.81 -22.06
CA GLU A 27 1.57 -5.89 -21.48
C GLU A 27 1.46 -6.01 -19.95
N LEU A 28 1.59 -7.23 -19.40
CA LEU A 28 1.63 -7.43 -17.95
C LEU A 28 2.94 -6.92 -17.34
N GLU A 29 4.08 -7.17 -17.99
CA GLU A 29 5.39 -6.68 -17.56
C GLU A 29 5.50 -5.15 -17.62
N ASN A 30 4.74 -4.52 -18.52
CA ASN A 30 4.68 -3.06 -18.69
C ASN A 30 3.71 -2.37 -17.71
N ILE A 31 3.05 -3.09 -16.81
CA ILE A 31 2.33 -2.49 -15.69
C ILE A 31 3.36 -1.80 -14.78
N SER A 32 3.25 -0.49 -14.63
CA SER A 32 4.18 0.30 -13.83
C SER A 32 3.51 0.70 -12.53
N ILE A 33 4.07 0.26 -11.40
CA ILE A 33 3.62 0.64 -10.07
C ILE A 33 4.78 1.27 -9.31
N LYS A 34 4.59 2.52 -8.90
CA LYS A 34 5.52 3.24 -8.04
C LYS A 34 4.83 3.59 -6.73
N VAL A 35 5.50 3.32 -5.62
CA VAL A 35 5.03 3.72 -4.29
C VAL A 35 6.07 4.65 -3.67
N SER A 36 5.65 5.77 -3.10
CA SER A 36 6.53 6.63 -2.29
C SER A 36 6.08 6.62 -0.84
N ALA A 37 7.01 6.38 0.07
CA ALA A 37 6.83 6.55 1.51
C ALA A 37 7.47 7.87 1.93
N GLU A 38 6.66 8.79 2.47
CA GLU A 38 7.10 10.11 2.89
C GLU A 38 6.73 10.42 4.34
N ILE A 39 7.69 10.98 5.10
CA ILE A 39 7.42 11.59 6.40
C ILE A 39 7.06 13.06 6.21
N ILE A 40 5.79 13.38 6.49
CA ILE A 40 5.24 14.74 6.50
C ILE A 40 5.20 15.25 7.94
N GLN A 41 5.75 16.44 8.19
CA GLN A 41 5.87 17.02 9.53
C GLN A 41 4.69 17.93 9.93
N GLN A 42 3.97 18.48 8.95
CA GLN A 42 2.91 19.48 9.15
C GLN A 42 1.75 19.21 8.18
N PRO A 43 0.48 19.42 8.57
CA PRO A 43 0.02 19.97 9.86
C PRO A 43 0.08 18.97 11.03
N ALA A 44 0.28 17.68 10.74
CA ALA A 44 0.51 16.64 11.72
C ALA A 44 1.63 15.72 11.23
N LEU A 45 2.37 15.13 12.17
CA LEU A 45 3.44 14.20 11.86
C LEU A 45 2.85 12.86 11.38
N GLN A 46 3.10 12.53 10.11
CA GLN A 46 2.50 11.37 9.45
C GLN A 46 3.48 10.69 8.49
N LEU A 47 3.34 9.37 8.36
CA LEU A 47 3.84 8.58 7.25
C LEU A 47 2.77 8.60 6.15
N VAL A 48 3.14 8.96 4.93
CA VAL A 48 2.27 8.98 3.75
C VAL A 48 2.81 8.01 2.72
N LEU A 49 1.97 7.09 2.28
CA LEU A 49 2.21 6.13 1.21
C LEU A 49 1.40 6.57 -0.01
N THR A 50 2.07 6.99 -1.08
CA THR A 50 1.41 7.33 -2.35
C THR A 50 1.67 6.25 -3.37
N TYR A 51 0.61 5.61 -3.84
CA TYR A 51 0.62 4.56 -4.84
C TYR A 51 0.25 5.16 -6.19
N GLN A 52 1.09 4.93 -7.19
CA GLN A 52 0.89 5.37 -8.56
C GLN A 52 0.92 4.14 -9.48
N VAL A 53 -0.18 3.89 -10.17
CA VAL A 53 -0.36 2.75 -11.09
C VAL A 53 -0.57 3.29 -12.49
N SER A 54 0.21 2.80 -13.45
CA SER A 54 0.09 3.16 -14.86
C SER A 54 -0.08 1.91 -15.71
N LEU A 55 -1.13 1.89 -16.52
CA LEU A 55 -1.46 0.82 -17.45
C LEU A 55 -1.35 1.32 -18.89
N SER A 56 -0.42 0.75 -19.66
CA SER A 56 -0.27 1.06 -21.09
C SER A 56 -1.30 0.33 -21.96
N SER A 57 -1.82 -0.82 -21.49
CA SER A 57 -2.85 -1.58 -22.20
C SER A 57 -4.25 -1.08 -21.87
N GLN A 58 -5.00 -0.65 -22.89
CA GLN A 58 -6.40 -0.27 -22.70
C GLN A 58 -7.28 -1.46 -22.29
N ILE A 59 -6.90 -2.69 -22.70
CA ILE A 59 -7.60 -3.91 -22.32
C ILE A 59 -7.51 -4.11 -20.81
N LEU A 60 -6.31 -3.94 -20.24
CA LEU A 60 -6.11 -3.97 -18.79
C LEU A 60 -6.85 -2.82 -18.09
N ALA A 61 -6.75 -1.59 -18.60
CA ALA A 61 -7.40 -0.43 -18.01
C ALA A 61 -8.93 -0.56 -17.94
N ASN A 62 -9.54 -1.21 -18.94
CA ASN A 62 -10.98 -1.47 -18.96
C ASN A 62 -11.42 -2.61 -18.01
N GLN A 63 -10.50 -3.51 -17.66
CA GLN A 63 -10.76 -4.65 -16.77
C GLN A 63 -10.42 -4.36 -15.31
N LEU A 64 -9.50 -3.41 -15.05
CA LEU A 64 -9.07 -3.07 -13.70
C LEU A 64 -10.26 -2.56 -12.89
N ASN A 65 -10.52 -3.24 -11.77
CA ASN A 65 -11.43 -2.71 -10.79
C ASN A 65 -10.71 -1.72 -9.89
N TRP A 66 -10.73 -0.45 -10.30
CA TRP A 66 -10.26 0.67 -9.48
C TRP A 66 -11.45 1.42 -8.90
N SER A 67 -11.85 1.06 -7.67
CA SER A 67 -13.03 1.62 -7.03
C SER A 67 -12.98 3.14 -6.93
N THR A 68 -14.11 3.78 -7.23
CA THR A 68 -14.26 5.23 -7.08
C THR A 68 -14.16 5.62 -5.61
N TRP A 69 -13.35 6.63 -5.31
CA TRP A 69 -13.22 7.20 -3.97
C TRP A 69 -14.57 7.62 -3.37
N GLN A 70 -14.83 7.23 -2.13
CA GLN A 70 -16.00 7.63 -1.38
C GLN A 70 -15.62 8.02 0.05
N GLN A 71 -15.63 9.32 0.35
CA GLN A 71 -15.32 9.84 1.69
C GLN A 71 -16.14 9.16 2.80
N THR A 72 -17.38 8.79 2.51
CA THR A 72 -18.30 8.13 3.45
C THR A 72 -17.94 6.65 3.72
N GLN A 73 -17.07 6.04 2.91
CA GLN A 73 -16.58 4.68 3.11
C GLN A 73 -15.27 4.62 3.89
N VAL A 74 -14.71 5.77 4.27
CA VAL A 74 -13.47 5.81 5.07
C VAL A 74 -13.72 5.25 6.45
N ASN A 75 -13.47 3.95 6.60
CA ASN A 75 -13.67 3.19 7.82
C ASN A 75 -12.81 1.93 7.80
N PHE A 76 -12.61 1.36 8.99
CA PHE A 76 -12.02 0.03 9.13
C PHE A 76 -12.89 -1.02 8.42
N THR A 77 -12.29 -1.90 7.62
CA THR A 77 -12.97 -3.01 6.93
C THR A 77 -11.99 -4.16 6.68
N ASP A 78 -12.36 -5.36 7.11
CA ASP A 78 -11.55 -6.57 6.90
C ASP A 78 -11.62 -7.10 5.46
N TYR A 79 -10.76 -8.07 5.13
CA TYR A 79 -10.77 -8.83 3.87
C TYR A 79 -10.52 -8.01 2.59
N LEU A 80 -9.88 -6.84 2.70
CA LEU A 80 -9.58 -5.98 1.52
C LEU A 80 -8.59 -6.59 0.53
N TRP A 81 -7.86 -7.66 0.92
CA TRP A 81 -6.97 -8.39 0.02
C TRP A 81 -7.72 -9.24 -1.02
N GLU A 82 -9.05 -9.36 -0.93
CA GLU A 82 -9.90 -10.06 -1.90
C GLU A 82 -10.28 -9.18 -3.12
N GLU A 83 -9.82 -7.93 -3.15
CA GLU A 83 -10.07 -6.96 -4.22
C GLU A 83 -8.79 -6.16 -4.54
N THR A 84 -8.89 -5.09 -5.34
CA THR A 84 -7.75 -4.18 -5.54
C THR A 84 -7.34 -3.57 -4.20
N CYS A 85 -6.12 -3.89 -3.76
CA CYS A 85 -5.62 -3.56 -2.44
C CYS A 85 -4.25 -2.89 -2.53
N LEU A 86 -4.11 -1.77 -1.84
CA LEU A 86 -2.86 -1.03 -1.68
C LEU A 86 -2.29 -1.39 -0.31
N GLU A 87 -1.26 -2.23 -0.31
CA GLU A 87 -0.75 -2.87 0.89
C GLU A 87 0.60 -2.27 1.31
N CYS A 88 0.87 -2.27 2.61
CA CYS A 88 2.19 -1.94 3.12
C CYS A 88 2.49 -2.66 4.43
N PHE A 89 3.63 -3.34 4.46
CA PHE A 89 4.14 -3.99 5.65
C PHE A 89 5.23 -3.13 6.30
N ILE A 90 5.17 -2.97 7.61
CA ILE A 90 6.11 -2.16 8.38
C ILE A 90 6.67 -3.00 9.52
N ALA A 91 8.00 -3.06 9.64
CA ALA A 91 8.67 -3.72 10.75
C ALA A 91 9.79 -2.88 11.33
N GLY A 92 10.17 -3.21 12.56
CA GLY A 92 11.41 -2.77 13.19
C GLY A 92 11.45 -3.17 14.66
N SER A 93 12.29 -2.47 15.43
CA SER A 93 12.51 -2.77 16.84
C SER A 93 11.54 -2.05 17.77
N GLU A 94 11.28 -2.63 18.94
CA GLU A 94 10.56 -1.96 20.02
C GLU A 94 11.35 -0.73 20.51
N VAL A 95 10.63 0.36 20.82
CA VAL A 95 11.24 1.56 21.40
C VAL A 95 11.56 1.32 22.88
N ASN A 96 12.86 1.16 23.20
CA ASN A 96 13.37 1.03 24.57
C ASN A 96 12.87 2.16 25.49
N GLY A 97 12.21 1.79 26.59
CA GLY A 97 11.65 2.73 27.57
C GLY A 97 10.14 2.63 27.74
N SER A 98 9.44 1.88 26.88
CA SER A 98 8.03 1.50 27.08
C SER A 98 7.90 0.40 28.14
N LYS A 99 8.34 0.67 29.38
CA LYS A 99 7.83 -0.09 30.53
C LYS A 99 6.39 0.38 30.73
N ILE A 100 5.45 -0.24 30.03
CA ILE A 100 4.07 -0.23 30.47
C ILE A 100 4.12 -0.95 31.82
N ASN A 101 4.02 -0.21 32.93
CA ASN A 101 3.69 -0.83 34.21
C ASN A 101 2.36 -1.54 33.99
N ASN A 102 2.34 -2.86 34.16
CA ASN A 102 1.20 -3.75 33.88
C ASN A 102 -0.04 -3.48 34.75
N GLU A 103 -0.17 -2.31 35.38
CA GLU A 103 -1.23 -2.02 36.35
C GLU A 103 -2.27 -0.97 35.87
N ASP A 104 -2.01 -0.18 34.82
CA ASP A 104 -2.87 1.00 34.51
C ASP A 104 -3.55 1.00 33.13
N VAL A 105 -3.72 -0.13 32.46
CA VAL A 105 -4.57 -0.14 31.26
C VAL A 105 -5.55 -1.31 31.28
N VAL A 106 -6.77 -0.94 31.66
CA VAL A 106 -7.98 -1.71 31.42
C VAL A 106 -8.34 -1.54 29.95
N ALA A 107 -7.72 -2.33 29.06
CA ALA A 107 -8.21 -2.58 27.71
C ALA A 107 -7.84 -4.03 27.35
N PRO A 108 -8.82 -4.88 26.99
CA PRO A 108 -8.54 -6.26 26.61
C PRO A 108 -7.89 -6.26 25.22
N HIS A 109 -6.88 -7.10 25.01
CA HIS A 109 -6.07 -7.21 23.78
C HIS A 109 -4.86 -6.28 23.69
N LYS A 110 -4.02 -6.33 24.71
CA LYS A 110 -2.62 -5.94 24.61
C LYS A 110 -1.76 -7.14 24.29
N ILE A 111 -1.50 -7.39 23.01
CA ILE A 111 -0.31 -8.15 22.62
C ILE A 111 0.80 -7.10 22.51
N PRO A 112 1.77 -7.06 23.43
CA PRO A 112 2.89 -6.16 23.26
C PRO A 112 3.61 -6.49 21.94
N LEU A 113 3.93 -5.48 21.11
CA LEU A 113 4.94 -5.60 20.04
C LEU A 113 6.33 -5.80 20.66
N GLN A 114 6.50 -6.87 21.46
CA GLN A 114 7.72 -7.19 22.22
C GLN A 114 8.57 -8.26 21.51
N GLN A 115 8.17 -8.70 20.32
CA GLN A 115 8.90 -9.71 19.56
C GLN A 115 9.70 -9.04 18.45
N ALA A 116 10.98 -9.41 18.31
CA ALA A 116 11.88 -8.92 17.26
C ALA A 116 11.34 -9.11 15.84
N ASN A 117 10.33 -9.97 15.67
CA ASN A 117 9.71 -10.34 14.41
C ASN A 117 8.30 -9.78 14.20
N ALA A 118 7.80 -8.96 15.14
CA ALA A 118 6.49 -8.34 15.01
C ALA A 118 6.48 -7.35 13.83
N TYR A 119 5.32 -7.20 13.21
CA TYR A 119 5.12 -6.26 12.11
C TYR A 119 3.68 -5.78 12.05
N ILE A 120 3.49 -4.69 11.32
CA ILE A 120 2.19 -4.10 11.01
C ILE A 120 1.91 -4.33 9.53
N GLU A 121 0.67 -4.63 9.21
CA GLU A 121 0.17 -4.68 7.83
C GLU A 121 -0.91 -3.62 7.65
N ILE A 122 -0.80 -2.82 6.59
CA ILE A 122 -1.78 -1.82 6.20
C ILE A 122 -2.38 -2.25 4.89
N ASN A 123 -3.70 -2.38 4.83
CA ASN A 123 -4.44 -2.70 3.62
C ASN A 123 -5.41 -1.56 3.33
N ALA A 124 -5.38 -1.00 2.13
CA ALA A 124 -6.25 0.10 1.74
C ALA A 124 -6.90 -0.15 0.37
N SER A 125 -8.21 -0.02 0.31
CA SER A 125 -8.95 -0.04 -0.95
C SER A 125 -8.93 1.36 -1.60
N PRO A 126 -8.94 1.46 -2.95
CA PRO A 126 -9.08 2.73 -3.65
C PRO A 126 -10.34 3.55 -3.31
N ASP A 127 -11.37 2.95 -2.71
CA ASP A 127 -12.59 3.65 -2.31
C ASP A 127 -12.51 4.34 -0.94
N GLY A 128 -11.49 4.02 -0.13
CA GLY A 128 -11.25 4.60 1.19
C GLY A 128 -11.45 3.66 2.36
N ARG A 129 -11.93 2.44 2.15
CA ARG A 129 -11.87 1.40 3.19
C ARG A 129 -10.42 1.05 3.51
N TYR A 130 -10.14 0.74 4.78
CA TYR A 130 -8.80 0.34 5.20
C TYR A 130 -8.83 -0.70 6.32
N ALA A 131 -7.73 -1.41 6.50
CA ALA A 131 -7.44 -2.16 7.70
C ALA A 131 -5.98 -1.97 8.09
N VAL A 132 -5.72 -1.99 9.40
CA VAL A 132 -4.37 -1.97 9.94
C VAL A 132 -4.28 -3.08 10.97
N TYR A 133 -3.43 -4.06 10.71
CA TYR A 133 -3.30 -5.26 11.51
C TYR A 133 -1.95 -5.31 12.22
N GLN A 134 -1.92 -6.03 13.33
CA GLN A 134 -0.69 -6.37 14.03
C GLN A 134 -0.44 -7.87 13.94
N PHE A 135 0.83 -8.22 13.67
CA PHE A 135 1.33 -9.58 13.73
C PHE A 135 2.48 -9.67 14.73
N GLU A 136 2.51 -10.76 15.50
CA GLU A 136 3.60 -11.09 16.42
C GLU A 136 4.85 -11.58 15.68
N ASN A 137 4.62 -12.32 14.59
CA ASN A 137 5.62 -12.84 13.66
C ASN A 137 4.91 -13.35 12.40
N TYR A 138 5.63 -14.04 11.51
CA TYR A 138 5.14 -14.54 10.23
C TYR A 138 3.74 -15.17 10.32
N ARG A 139 2.72 -14.44 9.83
CA ARG A 139 1.30 -14.82 9.80
C ARG A 139 0.73 -15.29 11.15
N ASN A 140 1.29 -14.78 12.25
CA ASN A 140 0.85 -15.09 13.62
C ASN A 140 0.33 -13.81 14.31
N PRO A 141 -0.87 -13.82 14.90
CA PRO A 141 -1.83 -14.93 14.97
C PRO A 141 -2.38 -15.31 13.60
N SER A 142 -2.57 -16.62 13.38
CA SER A 142 -3.12 -17.16 12.12
C SER A 142 -4.66 -17.13 12.08
N ILE A 143 -5.28 -16.22 12.83
CA ILE A 143 -6.73 -16.06 12.93
C ILE A 143 -7.18 -15.09 11.84
N LEU A 144 -8.34 -15.36 11.22
CA LEU A 144 -8.96 -14.47 10.23
C LEU A 144 -10.29 -13.91 10.77
N PRO A 145 -10.52 -12.58 10.69
CA PRO A 145 -9.56 -11.58 10.23
C PRO A 145 -8.37 -11.42 11.21
N PRO A 146 -7.20 -10.94 10.75
CA PRO A 146 -6.07 -10.68 11.62
C PRO A 146 -6.43 -9.68 12.72
N VAL A 147 -5.64 -9.67 13.80
CA VAL A 147 -5.91 -8.79 14.94
C VAL A 147 -5.75 -7.32 14.51
N PRO A 148 -6.81 -6.49 14.59
CA PRO A 148 -6.70 -5.07 14.30
C PRO A 148 -5.72 -4.40 15.27
N LEU A 149 -4.87 -3.51 14.75
CA LEU A 149 -3.97 -2.71 15.57
C LEU A 149 -4.73 -1.67 16.42
N TYR A 150 -5.89 -1.23 15.93
CA TYR A 150 -6.77 -0.25 16.57
C TYR A 150 -8.21 -0.77 16.63
N GLU A 151 -8.97 -0.38 17.65
CA GLU A 151 -10.38 -0.75 17.76
C GLU A 151 -11.22 -0.15 16.61
N THR A 152 -12.32 -0.81 16.28
CA THR A 152 -13.25 -0.43 15.21
C THR A 152 -14.13 0.80 15.55
N ASP A 153 -13.99 1.36 16.75
CA ASP A 153 -14.87 2.40 17.31
C ASP A 153 -14.55 3.84 16.87
N GLY A 154 -13.62 4.01 15.92
CA GLY A 154 -13.58 5.22 15.11
C GLY A 154 -12.79 6.39 15.69
N THR A 155 -11.84 6.18 16.60
CA THR A 155 -10.78 7.19 16.82
C THR A 155 -9.71 7.07 15.72
N THR A 156 -10.14 7.34 14.48
CA THR A 156 -9.38 7.24 13.22
C THR A 156 -7.98 7.81 13.37
N CYS A 157 -6.96 6.94 13.36
CA CYS A 157 -5.58 7.37 13.25
C CYS A 157 -5.20 7.56 11.77
N ALA A 158 -5.61 6.68 10.86
CA ALA A 158 -5.28 6.79 9.45
C ALA A 158 -6.16 7.80 8.68
N SER A 159 -5.56 8.67 7.87
CA SER A 159 -6.31 9.47 6.89
C SER A 159 -5.98 8.98 5.49
N ILE A 160 -6.99 8.68 4.67
CA ILE A 160 -6.78 8.41 3.25
C ILE A 160 -7.11 9.71 2.52
N ASN A 161 -6.12 10.24 1.80
CA ASN A 161 -6.26 11.48 1.07
C ASN A 161 -6.20 11.21 -0.42
N TRP A 162 -6.97 11.99 -1.17
CA TRP A 162 -6.99 11.94 -2.62
C TRP A 162 -6.41 13.22 -3.20
N ASN A 163 -5.26 13.11 -3.89
CA ASN A 163 -4.81 14.16 -4.78
C ASN A 163 -5.47 13.91 -6.15
N LYS A 164 -6.44 14.74 -6.53
CA LYS A 164 -6.81 14.83 -7.94
C LYS A 164 -5.58 15.39 -8.66
N HIS A 165 -4.81 14.54 -9.32
CA HIS A 165 -4.13 15.00 -10.52
C HIS A 165 -5.24 15.35 -11.51
N ASN A 166 -5.64 16.63 -11.53
CA ASN A 166 -6.37 17.15 -12.67
C ASN A 166 -5.55 16.80 -13.92
N ASP A 167 -6.22 16.23 -14.91
CA ASP A 167 -5.66 15.93 -16.22
C ASP A 167 -4.64 17.00 -16.62
N LEU A 168 -3.36 16.62 -16.71
CA LEU A 168 -2.40 17.34 -17.55
C LEU A 168 -2.73 17.00 -19.01
N ALA A 169 -3.94 17.34 -19.43
CA ALA A 169 -4.34 17.41 -20.81
C ALA A 169 -4.61 18.89 -21.12
N ALA A 170 -3.90 19.38 -22.16
CA ALA A 170 -4.08 20.65 -22.84
C ALA A 170 -3.47 21.91 -22.18
N THR A 171 -2.14 22.03 -22.30
CA THR A 171 -1.56 23.31 -22.76
C THR A 171 -0.51 23.04 -23.83
N SER A 172 -0.89 22.28 -24.87
CA SER A 172 -0.18 22.33 -26.14
C SER A 172 -0.72 23.52 -26.92
N ILE A 173 0.10 24.56 -27.01
CA ILE A 173 -0.10 25.68 -27.94
C ILE A 173 -0.41 25.10 -29.33
N GLU A 174 -1.52 25.54 -29.92
CA GLU A 174 -1.89 25.25 -31.30
C GLU A 174 -0.73 25.59 -32.23
N SER A 175 -0.04 24.56 -32.71
CA SER A 175 0.84 24.62 -33.87
C SER A 175 0.09 23.93 -35.01
N HIS A 176 -0.65 24.73 -35.78
CA HIS A 176 -1.28 24.32 -37.04
C HIS A 176 -0.24 23.83 -38.05
N LEU A 177 0.09 22.54 -38.09
CA LEU A 177 0.59 21.85 -39.28
C LEU A 177 0.23 20.35 -39.25
N SER A 178 -0.88 20.04 -39.91
CA SER A 178 -1.24 18.79 -40.62
C SER A 178 -0.34 17.55 -40.47
N ARG A 179 -0.85 16.55 -39.73
CA ARG A 179 -0.63 15.11 -39.95
C ARG A 179 -1.80 14.34 -39.33
N ALA A 180 -2.31 13.31 -40.01
CA ALA A 180 -3.46 12.52 -39.54
C ALA A 180 -3.28 12.10 -38.07
N PRO A 181 -4.33 12.19 -37.21
CA PRO A 181 -4.18 11.89 -35.80
C PRO A 181 -4.05 10.37 -35.65
N MET A 182 -2.82 9.88 -35.53
CA MET A 182 -2.60 8.68 -34.72
C MET A 182 -3.03 9.09 -33.32
N VAL A 183 -4.14 8.51 -32.84
CA VAL A 183 -4.54 8.66 -31.44
C VAL A 183 -3.40 8.06 -30.63
N ALA A 184 -2.52 8.91 -30.11
CA ALA A 184 -1.53 8.49 -29.13
C ALA A 184 -2.35 8.02 -27.92
N GLN A 185 -2.42 6.71 -27.72
CA GLN A 185 -3.09 6.13 -26.56
C GLN A 185 -2.27 6.54 -25.34
N THR A 186 -2.81 7.48 -24.57
CA THR A 186 -2.24 7.88 -23.28
C THR A 186 -2.46 6.74 -22.30
N PRO A 187 -1.41 6.28 -21.59
CA PRO A 187 -1.56 5.27 -20.54
C PRO A 187 -2.62 5.70 -19.53
N ALA A 188 -3.43 4.74 -19.05
CA ALA A 188 -4.34 4.99 -17.95
C ALA A 188 -3.52 5.14 -16.66
N HIS A 189 -3.83 6.17 -15.88
CA HIS A 189 -3.09 6.49 -14.65
C HIS A 189 -4.03 6.55 -13.45
N TYR A 190 -3.62 5.90 -12.37
CA TYR A 190 -4.36 5.82 -11.12
C TYR A 190 -3.43 6.17 -9.97
N GLU A 191 -3.94 6.89 -8.98
CA GLU A 191 -3.17 7.25 -7.79
C GLU A 191 -4.04 7.05 -6.54
N ARG A 192 -3.44 6.82 -5.38
CA ARG A 192 -4.05 7.01 -4.05
C ARG A 192 -2.97 7.26 -3.02
N SER A 193 -3.33 7.98 -1.95
CA SER A 193 -2.44 8.18 -0.81
C SER A 193 -3.09 7.71 0.49
N PHE A 194 -2.38 6.87 1.24
CA PHE A 194 -2.73 6.47 2.59
C PHE A 194 -1.79 7.14 3.58
N SER A 195 -2.32 7.75 4.63
CA SER A 195 -1.53 8.43 5.66
C SER A 195 -1.80 7.84 7.04
N LEU A 196 -0.75 7.62 7.83
CA LEU A 196 -0.83 7.16 9.21
C LEU A 196 -0.01 8.09 10.13
N PRO A 197 -0.53 8.48 11.30
CA PRO A 197 0.20 9.25 12.29
C PRO A 197 1.32 8.40 12.87
N ILE A 198 2.44 9.07 13.11
CA ILE A 198 3.64 8.45 13.66
C ILE A 198 4.17 9.31 14.82
N THR A 199 4.98 8.71 15.67
CA THR A 199 5.68 9.40 16.76
C THR A 199 7.11 9.70 16.34
N GLN A 200 7.59 10.92 16.61
CA GLN A 200 8.99 11.26 16.46
C GLN A 200 9.79 10.74 17.66
N LEU A 201 10.89 10.06 17.37
CA LEU A 201 11.89 9.60 18.33
C LEU A 201 13.16 10.47 18.20
N PRO A 202 14.11 10.36 19.16
CA PRO A 202 15.43 10.98 19.01
C PRO A 202 16.13 10.59 17.71
N ASN A 203 17.09 11.41 17.27
CA ASN A 203 17.90 11.18 16.06
C ASN A 203 17.08 11.02 14.77
N GLN A 204 15.96 11.76 14.65
CA GLN A 204 15.07 11.73 13.48
C GLN A 204 14.52 10.34 13.14
N GLN A 205 14.40 9.49 14.16
CA GLN A 205 13.75 8.18 14.01
C GLN A 205 12.25 8.34 14.23
N TYR A 206 11.46 7.37 13.75
CA TYR A 206 10.01 7.41 13.83
C TYR A 206 9.45 6.07 14.30
N ALA A 207 8.28 6.10 14.93
CA ALA A 207 7.59 4.91 15.38
C ALA A 207 6.08 4.93 15.12
N ILE A 208 5.53 3.74 14.93
CA ILE A 208 4.09 3.45 14.89
C ILE A 208 3.82 2.42 15.98
N ALA A 209 2.82 2.65 16.83
CA ALA A 209 2.43 1.72 17.91
C ALA A 209 3.63 1.20 18.75
N ASN A 210 4.55 2.08 19.13
CA ASN A 210 5.79 1.78 19.87
C ASN A 210 6.82 0.89 19.14
N MET A 211 6.63 0.64 17.84
CA MET A 211 7.61 -0.01 16.98
C MET A 211 8.31 1.05 16.13
N ARG A 212 9.64 1.09 16.21
CA ARG A 212 10.48 1.88 15.32
C ARG A 212 10.28 1.40 13.89
N ILE A 213 10.16 2.34 12.95
CA ILE A 213 10.11 2.03 11.53
C ILE A 213 11.54 1.77 11.05
N GLU A 214 11.84 0.54 10.63
CA GLU A 214 13.16 0.13 10.11
C GLU A 214 13.06 -0.46 8.70
N GLN A 215 11.94 -1.12 8.38
CA GLN A 215 11.66 -1.69 7.07
C GLN A 215 10.24 -1.28 6.64
N ILE A 216 10.08 -0.95 5.37
CA ILE A 216 8.80 -0.65 4.73
C ILE A 216 8.73 -1.46 3.44
N HIS A 217 7.71 -2.30 3.32
CA HIS A 217 7.50 -3.16 2.16
C HIS A 217 6.13 -2.89 1.55
N PRO A 218 6.04 -1.94 0.60
CA PRO A 218 4.79 -1.69 -0.10
C PRO A 218 4.52 -2.79 -1.13
N CYS A 219 3.27 -3.25 -1.16
CA CYS A 219 2.76 -4.24 -2.09
C CYS A 219 1.46 -3.73 -2.72
N VAL A 220 1.04 -4.31 -3.84
CA VAL A 220 -0.24 -4.00 -4.47
C VAL A 220 -0.86 -5.28 -5.01
N ILE A 221 -2.15 -5.46 -4.75
CA ILE A 221 -3.00 -6.42 -5.44
C ILE A 221 -3.87 -5.62 -6.41
N LEU A 222 -3.81 -5.93 -7.70
CA LEU A 222 -4.69 -5.35 -8.71
C LEU A 222 -5.70 -6.41 -9.15
N TRP A 223 -6.99 -6.14 -8.93
CA TRP A 223 -8.05 -7.04 -9.34
C TRP A 223 -8.61 -6.65 -10.71
N PHE A 224 -8.49 -7.56 -11.67
CA PHE A 224 -9.01 -7.39 -13.04
C PHE A 224 -10.30 -8.20 -13.25
N GLY A 225 -11.16 -8.24 -12.22
CA GLY A 225 -12.49 -8.87 -12.24
C GLY A 225 -12.49 -10.40 -12.07
N LYS A 226 -11.52 -11.12 -12.64
CA LYS A 226 -11.38 -12.58 -12.45
C LYS A 226 -9.98 -13.04 -12.09
N THR A 227 -8.98 -12.23 -12.43
CA THR A 227 -7.57 -12.50 -12.20
C THR A 227 -7.02 -11.36 -11.36
N ASP A 228 -6.31 -11.72 -10.31
CA ASP A 228 -5.56 -10.86 -9.41
C ASP A 228 -4.08 -10.88 -9.80
N LEU A 229 -3.50 -9.69 -9.90
CA LEU A 229 -2.07 -9.54 -10.13
C LEU A 229 -1.43 -8.90 -8.91
N TYR A 230 -0.33 -9.51 -8.47
CA TYR A 230 0.37 -9.18 -7.23
C TYR A 230 1.66 -8.44 -7.56
N PHE A 231 1.99 -7.39 -6.82
CA PHE A 231 3.17 -6.56 -7.07
C PHE A 231 3.89 -6.24 -5.77
N ALA A 232 5.22 -6.37 -5.78
CA ALA A 232 6.07 -6.00 -4.65
C ALA A 232 7.45 -5.54 -5.14
N SER A 233 8.22 -4.89 -4.26
CA SER A 233 9.62 -4.52 -4.53
C SER A 233 10.55 -5.75 -4.51
N GLY A 234 10.16 -6.81 -3.81
CA GLY A 234 10.81 -8.12 -3.72
C GLY A 234 9.84 -9.12 -3.12
N HIS A 235 9.98 -10.41 -3.42
CA HIS A 235 9.08 -11.45 -2.88
C HIS A 235 9.75 -12.82 -2.90
N ALA A 236 9.25 -13.74 -2.08
CA ALA A 236 9.61 -15.15 -2.13
C ALA A 236 9.07 -15.85 -3.39
N SER A 237 9.51 -17.08 -3.64
CA SER A 237 8.99 -17.94 -4.71
C SER A 237 8.50 -19.25 -4.06
N PRO A 238 7.17 -19.47 -3.97
CA PRO A 238 6.07 -18.67 -4.51
C PRO A 238 5.89 -17.29 -3.82
N PRO A 239 5.20 -16.31 -4.45
CA PRO A 239 4.97 -15.00 -3.87
C PRO A 239 4.37 -15.06 -2.47
N ASP A 240 5.06 -14.42 -1.52
CA ASP A 240 4.63 -14.31 -0.13
C ASP A 240 5.12 -12.98 0.45
N PHE A 241 4.21 -12.02 0.56
CA PHE A 241 4.52 -10.66 1.01
C PHE A 241 4.79 -10.57 2.51
N HIS A 242 4.41 -11.58 3.29
CA HIS A 242 4.69 -11.64 4.72
C HIS A 242 6.12 -12.09 5.03
N ASN A 243 6.89 -12.54 4.03
CA ASN A 243 8.26 -12.96 4.23
C ASN A 243 9.21 -11.76 4.34
N ARG A 244 9.52 -11.41 5.59
CA ARG A 244 10.35 -10.26 5.96
C ARG A 244 11.78 -10.29 5.41
N ASP A 245 12.29 -11.45 4.99
CA ASP A 245 13.62 -11.56 4.37
C ASP A 245 13.73 -10.79 3.05
N TYR A 246 12.58 -10.47 2.43
CA TYR A 246 12.49 -9.73 1.17
C TYR A 246 12.16 -8.25 1.35
N TRP A 247 12.00 -7.78 2.60
CA TRP A 247 11.57 -6.41 2.86
C TRP A 247 12.76 -5.45 2.84
N PRO A 248 12.71 -4.37 2.04
CA PRO A 248 13.79 -3.40 1.99
C PRO A 248 13.88 -2.61 3.29
N ASN A 249 15.10 -2.18 3.63
CA ASN A 249 15.30 -1.20 4.68
C ASN A 249 14.63 0.12 4.31
N PHE A 250 14.06 0.76 5.32
CA PHE A 250 13.59 2.13 5.23
C PHE A 250 14.76 3.04 5.60
N GLU A 251 15.38 3.61 4.57
CA GLU A 251 16.53 4.49 4.70
C GLU A 251 16.02 5.92 4.77
N LEU A 252 16.31 6.58 5.89
CA LEU A 252 15.93 7.97 6.19
C LEU A 252 16.87 8.96 5.50
#